data_AF-A0A840LHS6-F1
#
_entry.id   AF-A0A840LHS6-F1
#
_cell.length_a   1.000
_cell.length_b   1.000
_cell.length_c   1.000
_cell.angle_alpha   90.00
_cell.angle_beta   90.00
_cell.angle_gamma   90.00
#
_symmetry.space_group_name_H-M   'P 1'
#
loop_
_entity.id
_entity.type
_entity.pdbx_description
1 polymer ?
#
loop_
_entity_poly.entity_id
_entity_poly.type
_entity_poly.pdbx_seq_one_letter_code
_entity_poly.pdbx_strand_id
1 'polypeptide(L)'
;MKTPKRLQSLLDEGLIDGVQRQLMSGKEAQVFVVRCGDETRCAKVYKEASQRSFRQAVDYTENRKVKNSREARAMAKGTRFGREKQEEA
;
A
#
# COMPACT_ATOMS: atom_id res chain seq x y z
N MET A 1 13.86 14.57 -16.73
CA MET A 1 12.46 14.78 -16.29
C MET A 1 12.48 15.81 -15.17
N LYS A 2 11.45 16.66 -15.03
CA LYS A 2 11.33 17.52 -13.85
C LYS A 2 11.11 16.66 -12.60
N THR A 3 11.93 16.86 -11.57
CA THR A 3 11.79 16.16 -10.29
C THR A 3 10.41 16.45 -9.68
N PRO A 4 9.64 15.42 -9.26
CA PRO A 4 8.38 15.64 -8.58
C PRO A 4 8.58 16.45 -7.28
N LYS A 5 7.69 17.42 -7.00
CA LYS A 5 7.80 18.28 -5.80
C LYS A 5 8.03 17.51 -4.50
N ARG A 6 7.39 16.34 -4.35
CA ARG A 6 7.51 15.46 -3.17
C ARG A 6 8.89 14.82 -3.00
N LEU A 7 9.70 14.77 -4.05
CA LEU A 7 11.07 14.26 -4.02
C LEU A 7 12.11 15.38 -4.02
N GLN A 8 11.68 16.64 -4.17
CA GLN A 8 12.60 17.78 -4.28
C GLN A 8 13.43 17.96 -3.01
N SER A 9 12.80 17.90 -1.82
CA SER A 9 13.54 18.01 -0.55
C SER A 9 14.59 16.91 -0.37
N LEU A 10 14.29 15.69 -0.80
CA LEU A 10 15.25 14.58 -0.74
C LEU A 10 16.45 14.80 -1.65
N LEU A 11 16.24 15.49 -2.77
CA LEU A 11 17.30 15.86 -3.70
C LEU A 11 18.12 17.03 -3.16
N ASP A 12 17.46 18.04 -2.60
CA ASP A 12 18.10 19.22 -2.01
C ASP A 12 18.94 18.86 -0.77
N GLU A 13 18.48 17.89 0.03
CA GLU A 13 19.21 17.35 1.20
C GLU A 13 20.27 16.30 0.84
N GLY A 14 20.40 15.93 -0.44
CA GLY A 14 21.38 14.95 -0.92
C GLY A 14 21.09 13.49 -0.53
N LEU A 15 19.87 13.17 -0.11
CA LEU A 15 19.44 11.80 0.17
C LEU A 15 19.27 10.97 -1.11
N ILE A 16 18.97 11.63 -2.22
CA ILE A 16 18.98 11.08 -3.58
C ILE A 16 19.72 12.06 -4.50
N ASP A 17 20.44 11.55 -5.50
CA ASP A 17 21.16 12.42 -6.45
C ASP A 17 20.26 12.88 -7.60
N GLY A 18 19.19 12.13 -7.87
CA GLY A 18 18.35 12.41 -9.01
C GLY A 18 17.20 11.45 -9.22
N VAL A 19 16.17 11.93 -9.92
CA VAL A 19 15.06 11.13 -10.42
C VAL A 19 15.30 10.82 -11.89
N GLN A 20 15.46 9.54 -12.22
CA GLN A 20 15.74 9.10 -13.57
C GLN A 20 14.46 9.04 -14.41
N ARG A 21 13.47 8.27 -13.94
CA ARG A 21 12.19 8.06 -14.64
C ARG A 21 11.07 7.66 -13.68
N GLN A 22 9.82 7.86 -14.11
CA GLN A 22 8.68 7.23 -13.47
C GLN A 22 8.66 5.75 -13.87
N LEU A 23 8.50 4.86 -12.89
CA LEU A 23 8.39 3.42 -13.13
C LEU A 23 6.93 3.03 -13.39
N MET A 24 6.05 3.33 -12.44
CA MET A 24 4.63 3.01 -12.53
C MET A 24 3.78 3.95 -11.67
N SER A 25 2.48 4.03 -11.96
CA SER A 25 1.48 4.71 -11.11
C SER A 25 0.41 3.73 -10.69
N GLY A 26 0.21 3.58 -9.38
CA GLY A 26 -0.87 2.79 -8.81
C GLY A 26 -2.03 3.63 -8.28
N LYS A 27 -3.00 2.95 -7.65
CA LYS A 27 -4.15 3.60 -7.00
C LYS A 27 -3.75 4.44 -5.79
N GLU A 28 -2.71 4.02 -5.07
CA GLU A 28 -2.30 4.62 -3.79
C GLU A 28 -1.02 5.45 -3.87
N ALA A 29 -0.13 5.10 -4.79
CA ALA A 29 1.20 5.69 -4.87
C ALA A 29 1.71 5.71 -6.32
N GLN A 30 2.66 6.60 -6.58
CA GLN A 30 3.52 6.59 -7.75
C GLN A 30 4.90 6.10 -7.36
N VAL A 31 5.55 5.37 -8.26
CA VAL A 31 6.90 4.84 -8.03
C VAL A 31 7.84 5.43 -9.08
N PHE A 32 8.98 5.93 -8.62
CA PHE A 32 10.04 6.51 -9.45
C PHE A 32 11.34 5.74 -9.26
N VAL A 33 12.14 5.65 -10.32
CA VAL A 33 13.53 5.17 -10.25
C VAL A 33 14.42 6.37 -9.90
N VAL A 34 15.21 6.23 -8.84
CA VAL A 34 16.11 7.26 -8.32
C VAL A 34 17.55 6.74 -8.21
N ARG A 35 18.51 7.67 -8.27
CA ARG A 35 19.93 7.40 -8.04
C ARG A 35 20.29 7.80 -6.61
N CYS A 36 21.04 6.93 -5.93
CA CYS A 36 21.62 7.17 -4.60
C CYS A 36 23.08 6.69 -4.60
N GLY A 37 24.03 7.61 -4.78
CA GLY A 37 25.42 7.30 -5.08
C GLY A 37 25.53 6.38 -6.29
N ASP A 38 26.07 5.19 -6.08
CA ASP A 38 26.23 4.17 -7.12
C ASP A 38 25.02 3.24 -7.28
N GLU A 39 24.03 3.36 -6.40
CA GLU A 39 22.88 2.46 -6.38
C GLU A 39 21.68 3.05 -7.12
N THR A 40 20.91 2.15 -7.73
CA THR A 40 19.60 2.47 -8.30
C THR A 40 18.52 1.98 -7.36
N ARG A 41 17.67 2.89 -6.87
CA ARG A 41 16.61 2.60 -5.90
C ARG A 41 15.24 3.04 -6.41
N CYS A 42 14.20 2.66 -5.68
CA CYS A 42 12.83 3.10 -5.96
C CYS A 42 12.34 4.07 -4.89
N ALA A 43 11.76 5.19 -5.33
CA ALA A 43 11.05 6.12 -4.46
C ALA A 43 9.54 5.93 -4.62
N LYS A 44 8.86 5.54 -3.53
CA LYS A 44 7.40 5.37 -3.48
C LYS A 44 6.75 6.61 -2.88
N VAL A 45 6.06 7.38 -3.72
CA VAL A 45 5.35 8.60 -3.32
C VAL A 45 3.87 8.30 -3.19
N TYR A 46 3.34 8.33 -1.97
CA TYR A 46 1.90 8.18 -1.73
C TYR A 46 1.11 9.36 -2.26
N LYS A 47 -0.01 9.08 -2.92
CA LYS A 47 -0.99 10.09 -3.37
C LYS A 47 -1.73 10.65 -2.16
N GLU A 48 -2.18 11.90 -2.28
CA GLU A 48 -3.09 12.52 -1.31
C GLU A 48 -4.40 11.76 -1.24
N ALA A 49 -5.03 11.74 -0.07
CA ALA A 49 -6.24 10.95 0.16
C ALA A 49 -7.35 11.26 -0.85
N SER A 50 -7.51 12.53 -1.23
CA SER A 50 -8.45 13.00 -2.26
C SER A 50 -8.12 12.54 -3.69
N GLN A 51 -6.86 12.18 -3.96
CA GLN A 51 -6.38 11.72 -5.26
C GLN A 51 -6.16 10.20 -5.32
N ARG A 52 -6.46 9.49 -4.24
CA ARG A 52 -6.47 8.02 -4.21
C ARG A 52 -7.76 7.53 -4.87
N SER A 53 -7.63 6.75 -5.93
CA SER A 53 -8.77 6.03 -6.51
C SER A 53 -9.10 4.74 -5.73
N PHE A 54 -8.47 4.55 -4.56
CA PHE A 54 -8.72 3.42 -3.66
C PHE A 54 -9.90 3.75 -2.75
N ARG A 55 -11.10 3.32 -3.16
CA ARG A 55 -12.37 3.58 -2.45
C ARG A 55 -12.66 2.60 -1.29
N GLN A 56 -11.84 1.57 -1.08
CA GLN A 56 -12.09 0.47 -0.13
C GLN A 56 -11.13 0.46 1.09
N ALA A 57 -10.66 1.63 1.54
CA ALA A 57 -9.84 1.72 2.75
C ALA A 57 -10.58 1.19 4.00
N VAL A 58 -11.90 1.38 4.04
CA VAL A 58 -12.80 0.91 5.10
C VAL A 58 -12.82 -0.62 5.15
N ASP A 59 -12.91 -1.31 4.00
CA ASP A 59 -12.95 -2.78 3.94
C ASP A 59 -11.66 -3.43 4.47
N TYR A 60 -10.50 -2.79 4.32
CA TYR A 60 -9.22 -3.38 4.75
C TYR A 60 -8.92 -3.15 6.24
N THR A 61 -9.46 -2.09 6.84
CA THR A 61 -9.24 -1.75 8.25
C THR A 61 -10.35 -2.27 9.17
N GLU A 62 -11.60 -2.32 8.71
CA GLU A 62 -12.76 -2.65 9.56
C GLU A 62 -13.31 -4.07 9.39
N ASN A 63 -13.09 -4.76 8.25
CA ASN A 63 -13.67 -6.10 8.04
C ASN A 63 -12.80 -7.27 8.53
N ARG A 64 -11.64 -7.03 9.15
CA ARG A 64 -10.82 -8.12 9.70
C ARG A 64 -11.29 -8.53 11.10
N LYS A 65 -12.54 -9.03 11.19
CA LYS A 65 -13.13 -9.55 12.45
C LYS A 65 -12.46 -10.84 12.95
N VAL A 66 -11.81 -11.59 12.06
CA VAL A 66 -11.15 -12.87 12.37
C VAL A 66 -9.83 -12.95 11.61
N LYS A 67 -8.75 -13.41 12.27
CA LYS A 67 -7.41 -13.50 11.65
C LYS A 67 -7.38 -14.42 10.42
N ASN A 68 -8.27 -15.42 10.37
CA ASN A 68 -8.32 -16.43 9.32
C ASN A 68 -9.56 -16.24 8.43
N SER A 69 -9.35 -15.88 7.16
CA SER A 69 -10.43 -15.69 6.18
C SER A 69 -11.21 -16.98 5.87
N ARG A 70 -10.64 -18.16 6.19
CA ARG A 70 -11.33 -19.45 6.07
C ARG A 70 -12.34 -19.65 7.19
N GLU A 71 -11.98 -19.33 8.43
CA GLU A 71 -12.85 -19.42 9.60
C GLU A 71 -14.00 -18.42 9.50
N ALA A 72 -13.71 -17.18 9.11
CA ALA A 72 -14.73 -16.16 8.85
C ALA A 72 -15.79 -16.64 7.84
N ARG A 73 -15.36 -17.30 6.76
CA ARG A 73 -16.27 -17.87 5.75
C ARG A 73 -17.04 -19.10 6.26
N ALA A 74 -16.41 -19.93 7.07
CA ALA A 74 -17.05 -21.10 7.65
C ALA A 74 -18.16 -20.71 8.64
N MET A 75 -17.89 -19.74 9.51
CA MET A 75 -18.87 -19.13 10.42
C MET A 75 -20.02 -18.47 9.64
N ALA A 76 -19.70 -17.62 8.66
CA ALA A 76 -20.72 -16.95 7.84
C ALA A 76 -21.61 -17.91 7.05
N LYS A 77 -21.08 -19.07 6.63
CA LYS A 77 -21.84 -20.13 5.94
C LYS A 77 -22.50 -21.14 6.89
N GLY A 78 -22.30 -21.02 8.20
CA GLY A 78 -22.87 -21.93 9.20
C GLY A 78 -22.45 -23.39 9.04
N THR A 79 -21.25 -23.65 8.50
CA THR A 79 -20.74 -25.02 8.33
C THR A 79 -20.48 -25.66 9.69
N ARG A 80 -20.37 -27.00 9.78
CA ARG A 80 -20.07 -27.70 11.04
C ARG A 80 -18.82 -27.10 11.74
N PHE A 81 -17.73 -26.96 10.98
CA PHE A 81 -16.50 -26.30 11.43
C PHE A 81 -16.71 -24.82 11.82
N GLY A 82 -17.58 -24.10 11.10
CA GLY A 82 -17.92 -22.71 11.44
C GLY A 82 -18.66 -22.58 12.76
N ARG A 83 -19.57 -23.51 13.06
CA ARG A 83 -20.31 -23.54 14.33
C ARG A 83 -19.38 -23.87 15.50
N GLU A 84 -18.55 -24.90 15.36
CA GLU A 84 -17.51 -25.26 16.34
C GLU A 84 -16.60 -24.05 16.65
N LYS A 85 -16.16 -23.31 15.62
CA LYS A 85 -15.33 -22.11 15.81
C LYS A 85 -16.05 -20.90 16.39
N GLN A 86 -17.37 -20.83 16.25
CA GLN A 86 -18.18 -19.78 16.85
C GLN A 86 -18.48 -20.05 18.34
N GLU A 87 -18.53 -21.34 18.73
CA GLU A 87 -18.69 -21.76 20.13
C GLU A 87 -17.37 -21.71 20.93
N GLU A 88 -16.22 -21.84 20.25
CA GLU A 88 -14.88 -21.72 20.85
C GLU A 88 -14.39 -20.26 21.04
N ALA A 89 -15.07 -19.27 20.46
CA ALA A 89 -14.67 -17.84 20.45
C ALA A 89 -15.37 -17.02 21.54
#